data_AF-A0A2N0RSH1-F1
#
_entry.id   AF-A0A2N0RSH1-F1
#
_cell.length_a   1.000
_cell.length_b   1.000
_cell.length_c   1.000
_cell.angle_alpha   90.00
_cell.angle_beta   90.00
_cell.angle_gamma   90.00
#
_symmetry.space_group_name_H-M   'P 1'
#
loop_
_entity.id
_entity.type
_entity.pdbx_description
1 polymer ?
#
loop_
_entity_poly.entity_id
_entity_poly.type
_entity_poly.pdbx_seq_one_letter_code
_entity_poly.pdbx_strand_id
1 'polypeptide(L)'
;MAYYEVDLHNLTREEARLIAIEMIIDSHSKCIPYVKFVTERENHINATGERGVLYEEFPSWMLDTEIKHLVKDYDPCDGFYIVYLDFFVRAFKEISLLVLLLLAIIIILYLLVIIDSELSLMSDYLMDLKIAYLKIHNTY
;
A
#
# COMPACT_ATOMS: atom_id res chain seq x y z
N MET A 1 9.52 -8.35 20.71
CA MET A 1 8.91 -8.26 19.37
C MET A 1 8.87 -9.66 18.79
N ALA A 2 7.72 -10.11 18.29
CA ALA A 2 7.62 -11.41 17.62
C ALA A 2 7.95 -11.20 16.14
N TYR A 3 9.05 -11.78 15.67
CA TYR A 3 9.49 -11.77 14.27
C TYR A 3 8.95 -13.01 13.57
N TYR A 4 8.60 -12.88 12.28
CA TYR A 4 8.46 -14.05 11.44
C TYR A 4 9.88 -14.53 11.12
N GLU A 5 10.24 -15.72 11.60
CA GLU A 5 11.57 -16.28 11.46
C GLU A 5 11.60 -17.30 10.32
N VAL A 6 12.60 -17.13 9.46
CA VAL A 6 12.83 -17.95 8.28
C VAL A 6 14.21 -18.52 8.40
N ASP A 7 14.28 -19.84 8.39
CA ASP A 7 15.53 -20.54 8.56
C ASP A 7 16.10 -20.97 7.22
N LEU A 8 17.28 -20.46 6.86
CA LEU A 8 17.93 -20.70 5.57
C LEU A 8 19.16 -21.62 5.67
N HIS A 9 19.60 -22.02 6.87
CA HIS A 9 20.93 -22.61 7.07
C HIS A 9 21.21 -23.92 6.32
N ASN A 10 20.18 -24.73 6.05
CA ASN A 10 20.32 -26.03 5.37
C ASN A 10 20.03 -25.99 3.87
N LEU A 11 19.87 -24.81 3.29
CA LEU A 11 19.51 -24.64 1.90
C LEU A 11 20.76 -24.36 1.05
N THR A 12 20.69 -24.73 -0.22
CA THR A 12 21.67 -24.22 -1.19
C THR A 12 21.49 -22.70 -1.36
N ARG A 13 22.52 -22.03 -1.89
CA ARG A 13 22.47 -20.57 -2.13
C ARG A 13 21.25 -20.15 -2.93
N GLU A 14 20.93 -20.87 -4.00
CA GLU A 14 19.81 -20.52 -4.87
C GLU A 14 18.45 -20.81 -4.20
N GLU A 15 18.32 -21.94 -3.50
CA GLU A 15 17.09 -22.25 -2.75
C GLU A 15 16.85 -21.22 -1.63
N ALA A 16 17.89 -20.85 -0.89
CA ALA A 16 17.82 -19.84 0.16
C ALA A 16 17.41 -18.47 -0.41
N ARG A 17 17.98 -18.07 -1.55
CA ARG A 17 17.62 -16.84 -2.24
C ARG A 17 16.15 -16.84 -2.67
N LEU A 18 15.69 -17.92 -3.31
CA LEU A 18 14.28 -18.04 -3.75
C LEU A 18 13.31 -17.97 -2.58
N ILE A 19 13.60 -18.68 -1.48
CA ILE A 19 12.78 -18.66 -0.27
C ILE A 19 12.81 -17.27 0.39
N ALA A 20 13.96 -16.59 0.40
CA ALA A 20 14.04 -15.22 0.92
C ALA A 20 13.16 -14.25 0.14
N ILE A 21 13.21 -14.33 -1.20
CA ILE A 21 12.37 -13.52 -2.10
C ILE A 21 10.88 -13.82 -1.87
N GLU A 22 10.50 -15.10 -1.91
CA GLU A 22 9.11 -15.53 -1.69
C GLU A 22 8.58 -15.04 -0.35
N MET A 23 9.37 -15.18 0.71
CA MET A 23 8.94 -14.79 2.05
C MET A 23 8.85 -13.27 2.22
N ILE A 24 9.70 -12.49 1.55
CA ILE A 24 9.58 -11.03 1.52
C ILE A 24 8.27 -10.62 0.85
N ILE A 25 7.94 -11.22 -0.29
CA ILE A 25 6.69 -10.94 -1.02
C ILE A 25 5.46 -11.33 -0.17
N ASP A 26 5.45 -12.53 0.39
CA ASP A 26 4.35 -13.03 1.22
C ASP A 26 4.17 -12.16 2.48
N SER A 27 5.27 -11.84 3.17
CA SER A 27 5.27 -10.99 4.37
C SER A 27 4.80 -9.57 4.05
N HIS A 28 5.22 -9.00 2.93
CA HIS A 28 4.74 -7.70 2.46
C HIS A 28 3.23 -7.73 2.20
N SER A 29 2.73 -8.77 1.52
CA SER A 29 1.29 -8.91 1.25
C SER A 29 0.43 -8.99 2.51
N LYS A 30 1.00 -9.56 3.59
CA LYS A 30 0.38 -9.72 4.92
C LYS A 30 0.62 -8.56 5.86
N CYS A 31 1.26 -7.48 5.39
CA CYS A 31 1.61 -6.32 6.21
C CYS A 31 2.49 -6.64 7.43
N ILE A 32 3.39 -7.63 7.29
CA ILE A 32 4.35 -7.99 8.33
C ILE A 32 5.54 -7.00 8.28
N PRO A 33 5.81 -6.22 9.34
CA PRO A 33 6.78 -5.12 9.31
C PRO A 33 8.24 -5.55 9.14
N TYR A 34 8.56 -6.75 9.61
CA TYR A 34 9.94 -7.24 9.66
C TYR A 34 9.99 -8.77 9.58
N VAL A 35 11.05 -9.29 8.96
CA VAL A 35 11.30 -10.72 8.80
C VAL A 35 12.73 -11.01 9.26
N LYS A 36 12.91 -12.07 10.06
CA LYS A 36 14.23 -12.53 10.50
C LYS A 36 14.67 -13.69 9.62
N PHE A 37 15.81 -13.56 8.97
CA PHE A 37 16.41 -14.62 8.15
C PHE A 37 17.66 -15.17 8.83
N VAL A 38 17.62 -16.43 9.23
CA VAL A 38 18.77 -17.13 9.82
C VAL A 38 19.65 -17.65 8.69
N THR A 39 20.85 -17.09 8.56
CA THR A 39 21.77 -17.33 7.43
C THR A 39 23.09 -17.98 7.84
N GLU A 40 23.37 -18.04 9.14
CA GLU A 40 24.59 -18.54 9.80
C GLU A 40 25.91 -17.90 9.35
N ARG A 41 26.69 -17.40 10.32
CA ARG A 41 27.88 -16.61 10.02
C ARG A 41 29.16 -17.43 9.89
N GLU A 42 29.33 -18.56 10.58
CA GLU A 42 30.67 -19.15 10.69
C GLU A 42 30.82 -20.65 11.06
N ASN A 43 29.79 -21.36 11.53
CA ASN A 43 30.00 -22.69 12.15
C ASN A 43 29.53 -23.93 11.38
N HIS A 44 28.71 -23.78 10.33
CA HIS A 44 28.31 -24.91 9.50
C HIS A 44 28.89 -24.82 8.09
N ILE A 45 29.40 -25.96 7.66
CA ILE A 45 29.83 -26.22 6.31
C ILE A 45 28.56 -26.53 5.52
N ASN A 46 28.24 -25.73 4.50
CA ASN A 46 27.10 -26.02 3.63
C ASN A 46 27.35 -27.33 2.84
N ALA A 47 26.33 -27.81 2.12
CA ALA A 47 26.43 -29.05 1.35
C ALA A 47 27.59 -29.06 0.31
N THR A 48 28.13 -27.89 -0.05
CA THR A 48 29.24 -27.71 -1.00
C THR A 48 30.61 -27.52 -0.33
N GLY A 49 30.72 -27.50 1.00
CA GLY A 49 32.00 -27.38 1.70
C GLY A 49 32.37 -25.95 2.13
N GLU A 50 31.54 -24.97 1.85
CA GLU A 50 31.79 -23.55 2.08
C GLU A 50 31.13 -23.07 3.38
N ARG A 51 31.74 -22.10 4.08
CA ARG A 51 31.23 -21.54 5.35
C ARG A 51 30.72 -20.13 5.16
N GLY A 52 29.65 -19.75 5.87
CA GLY A 52 29.17 -18.37 5.93
C GLY A 52 28.63 -17.79 4.62
N VAL A 53 28.53 -18.61 3.56
CA VAL A 53 28.20 -18.17 2.20
C VAL A 53 26.85 -17.46 2.13
N LEU A 54 25.83 -18.00 2.80
CA LEU A 54 24.51 -17.37 2.78
C LEU A 54 24.56 -16.02 3.47
N TYR A 55 25.27 -15.92 4.60
CA TYR A 55 25.42 -14.67 5.34
C TYR A 55 26.12 -13.57 4.54
N GLU A 56 27.14 -13.92 3.75
CA GLU A 56 27.89 -12.99 2.89
C GLU A 56 27.09 -12.57 1.65
N GLU A 57 26.33 -13.50 1.06
CA GLU A 57 25.56 -13.26 -0.16
C GLU A 57 24.22 -12.55 0.11
N PHE A 58 23.64 -12.73 1.30
CA PHE A 58 22.32 -12.23 1.66
C PHE A 58 22.09 -10.74 1.36
N PRO A 59 23.02 -9.80 1.66
CA PRO A 59 22.87 -8.39 1.31
C PRO A 59 22.62 -8.14 -0.19
N SER A 60 23.22 -8.96 -1.07
CA SER A 60 23.03 -8.81 -2.52
C SER A 60 21.61 -9.18 -2.95
N TRP A 61 20.96 -10.12 -2.25
CA TRP A 61 19.59 -10.54 -2.54
C TRP A 61 18.58 -9.44 -2.20
N MET A 62 18.86 -8.62 -1.19
CA MET A 62 18.02 -7.47 -0.84
C MET A 62 18.00 -6.39 -1.95
N LEU A 63 18.95 -6.46 -2.90
CA LEU A 63 19.02 -5.59 -4.06
C LEU A 63 18.38 -6.21 -5.31
N ASP A 64 17.85 -7.43 -5.23
CA ASP A 64 17.17 -8.10 -6.34
C ASP A 64 16.00 -7.22 -6.84
N THR A 65 15.90 -7.06 -8.15
CA THR A 65 14.91 -6.18 -8.79
C THR A 65 13.48 -6.53 -8.43
N GLU A 66 13.21 -7.79 -8.09
CA GLU A 66 11.88 -8.27 -7.71
C GLU A 66 11.45 -7.76 -6.33
N ILE A 67 12.38 -7.60 -5.38
CA ILE A 67 12.05 -7.29 -3.99
C ILE A 67 12.64 -5.98 -3.46
N LYS A 68 13.59 -5.35 -4.16
CA LYS A 68 14.27 -4.12 -3.70
C LYS A 68 13.33 -2.96 -3.36
N HIS A 69 12.15 -2.94 -3.97
CA HIS A 69 11.14 -1.90 -3.75
C HIS A 69 10.20 -2.21 -2.57
N LEU A 70 10.27 -3.44 -2.05
CA LEU A 70 9.55 -3.92 -0.87
C LEU A 70 10.43 -3.88 0.38
N VAL A 71 11.76 -3.80 0.23
CA VAL A 71 12.71 -3.73 1.33
C VAL A 71 13.04 -2.27 1.63
N LYS A 72 12.82 -1.87 2.88
CA LYS A 72 13.17 -0.54 3.39
C LYS A 72 14.64 -0.47 3.83
N ASP A 73 15.05 -1.47 4.61
CA ASP A 73 16.38 -1.57 5.19
C ASP A 73 16.63 -3.00 5.71
N TYR A 74 17.86 -3.32 6.12
CA TYR A 74 18.18 -4.55 6.82
C TYR A 74 19.33 -4.36 7.82
N ASP A 75 19.22 -5.03 8.96
CA ASP A 75 20.26 -5.04 9.99
C ASP A 75 21.02 -6.38 10.00
N PRO A 76 22.35 -6.38 9.77
CA PRO A 76 23.19 -7.55 9.99
C PRO A 76 23.35 -7.84 11.48
N CYS A 77 23.04 -9.07 11.89
CA CYS A 77 23.26 -9.57 13.25
C CYS A 77 24.21 -10.77 13.23
N ASP A 78 24.54 -11.34 14.39
CA ASP A 78 25.38 -12.52 14.44
C ASP A 78 24.60 -13.77 13.98
N GLY A 79 24.90 -14.26 12.77
CA GLY A 79 24.26 -15.45 12.19
C GLY A 79 22.89 -15.25 11.55
N PHE A 80 22.36 -14.02 11.52
CA PHE A 80 21.07 -13.73 10.89
C PHE A 80 20.97 -12.26 10.44
N TYR A 81 19.93 -11.97 9.67
CA TYR A 81 19.54 -10.62 9.27
C TYR A 81 18.10 -10.32 9.72
N ILE A 82 17.84 -9.07 10.09
CA ILE A 82 16.47 -8.56 10.23
C ILE A 82 16.20 -7.65 9.03
N VAL A 83 15.21 -8.00 8.22
CA VAL A 83 14.80 -7.22 7.05
C VAL A 83 13.56 -6.43 7.40
N TYR A 84 13.59 -5.12 7.17
CA TYR A 84 12.47 -4.21 7.36
C TYR A 84 11.77 -3.98 6.03
N LEU A 85 10.45 -4.19 5.99
CA LEU A 85 9.67 -4.05 4.77
C LEU A 85 9.07 -2.64 4.63
N ASP A 86 9.01 -2.14 3.40
CA ASP A 86 8.49 -0.83 3.05
C ASP A 86 6.98 -0.87 2.77
N PHE A 87 6.20 -0.32 3.69
CA PHE A 87 4.75 -0.17 3.54
C PHE A 87 4.32 1.26 3.16
N PHE A 88 5.25 2.21 3.10
CA PHE A 88 4.93 3.62 2.87
C PHE A 88 4.31 3.81 1.48
N VAL A 89 4.85 3.14 0.45
CA VAL A 89 4.33 3.26 -0.92
C VAL A 89 2.87 2.85 -1.02
N ARG A 90 2.45 1.82 -0.29
CA ARG A 90 1.06 1.35 -0.29
C ARG A 90 0.15 2.30 0.48
N ALA A 91 0.60 2.76 1.66
CA ALA A 91 -0.15 3.69 2.49
C ALA A 91 -0.43 5.01 1.73
N PHE A 92 0.54 5.57 1.02
CA PHE A 92 0.34 6.79 0.24
C PHE A 92 -0.65 6.60 -0.93
N LYS A 93 -0.62 5.45 -1.61
CA LYS A 93 -1.52 5.18 -2.74
C LYS A 93 -2.98 5.07 -2.29
N GLU A 94 -3.23 4.39 -1.18
CA GLU A 94 -4.58 4.25 -0.63
C GLU A 94 -5.11 5.56 -0.03
N ILE A 95 -4.27 6.29 0.72
CA ILE A 95 -4.63 7.62 1.22
C ILE A 95 -4.92 8.57 0.04
N SER A 96 -4.12 8.53 -1.02
CA SER A 96 -4.33 9.34 -2.21
C SER A 96 -5.69 9.05 -2.88
N LEU A 97 -6.11 7.78 -2.93
CA LEU A 97 -7.40 7.41 -3.53
C LEU A 97 -8.58 7.83 -2.66
N LEU A 98 -8.48 7.65 -1.34
CA LEU A 98 -9.51 8.10 -0.39
C LEU A 98 -9.68 9.63 -0.41
N VAL A 99 -8.58 10.38 -0.46
CA VAL A 99 -8.62 11.84 -0.58
C VAL A 99 -9.26 12.27 -1.90
N LEU A 100 -8.92 11.61 -3.02
CA LEU A 100 -9.52 11.89 -4.32
C LEU A 100 -11.04 11.61 -4.32
N LEU A 101 -11.46 10.50 -3.72
CA LEU A 101 -12.87 10.14 -3.56
C LEU A 101 -13.62 11.18 -2.71
N LEU A 102 -13.02 11.61 -1.60
CA LEU A 102 -13.60 12.64 -0.73
C LEU A 102 -13.80 13.97 -1.48
N LEU A 103 -12.79 14.39 -2.26
CA LEU A 103 -12.87 15.59 -3.09
C LEU A 103 -13.97 15.48 -4.14
N ALA A 104 -14.10 14.32 -4.80
CA ALA A 104 -15.18 14.07 -5.76
C ALA A 104 -16.56 14.16 -5.11
N ILE A 105 -16.73 13.59 -3.91
CA ILE A 105 -17.99 13.68 -3.14
C ILE A 105 -18.31 15.14 -2.79
N ILE A 106 -17.32 15.92 -2.33
CA ILE A 106 -17.51 17.35 -2.01
C ILE A 106 -17.95 18.13 -3.24
N ILE A 107 -17.35 17.89 -4.41
CA ILE A 107 -17.73 18.55 -5.67
C ILE A 107 -19.16 18.18 -6.06
N ILE A 108 -19.55 16.91 -5.95
CA ILE A 108 -20.93 16.46 -6.26
C ILE A 108 -21.93 17.16 -5.33
N LEU A 109 -21.66 17.20 -4.03
CA LEU A 109 -22.53 17.87 -3.06
C LEU A 109 -22.65 19.37 -3.36
N TYR A 110 -21.55 20.04 -3.72
CA TYR A 110 -21.56 21.44 -4.11
C TYR A 110 -22.43 21.69 -5.35
N LEU A 111 -22.30 20.85 -6.38
CA LEU A 111 -23.12 20.94 -7.59
C LEU A 111 -24.61 20.69 -7.29
N LEU A 112 -24.94 19.74 -6.41
CA LEU A 112 -26.32 19.50 -5.98
C LEU A 112 -26.93 20.73 -5.30
N VAL A 113 -26.18 21.42 -4.45
CA VAL A 113 -26.65 22.67 -3.80
C VAL A 113 -26.92 23.77 -4.82
N ILE A 114 -26.06 23.92 -5.84
CA ILE A 114 -26.27 24.89 -6.92
C ILE A 114 -27.54 24.54 -7.70
N ILE A 115 -27.69 23.28 -8.12
CA ILE A 115 -28.84 22.82 -8.90
C ILE A 115 -30.14 23.03 -8.13
N ASP A 116 -30.16 22.69 -6.83
CA ASP A 116 -31.31 22.91 -5.95
C ASP A 116 -31.68 24.40 -5.85
N SER A 117 -30.67 25.26 -5.69
CA SER A 117 -30.87 26.72 -5.64
C SER A 117 -31.46 27.29 -6.93
N GLU A 118 -30.95 26.88 -8.09
CA GLU A 118 -31.46 27.29 -9.40
C GLU A 118 -32.89 26.76 -9.65
N LEU A 119 -33.16 25.51 -9.26
CA LEU A 119 -34.49 24.92 -9.37
C LEU A 119 -35.52 25.66 -8.51
N SER A 120 -35.15 26.03 -7.29
CA SER A 120 -35.99 26.86 -6.41
C SER A 120 -36.32 28.20 -7.05
N LEU A 121 -35.31 28.88 -7.63
CA LEU A 121 -35.49 30.18 -8.28
C LEU A 121 -36.41 30.09 -9.50
N MET A 122 -36.27 29.03 -10.32
CA MET A 122 -37.18 28.77 -11.43
C MET A 122 -38.61 28.48 -10.97
N SER A 123 -38.77 27.73 -9.87
CA SER A 123 -40.08 27.43 -9.30
C SER A 123 -40.81 28.70 -8.86
N ASP A 124 -40.11 29.59 -8.15
CA ASP A 124 -40.67 30.87 -7.72
C ASP A 124 -41.09 31.74 -8.91
N TYR A 125 -40.24 31.83 -9.94
CA TYR A 125 -40.56 32.56 -11.17
C TYR A 125 -41.82 32.03 -11.88
N LEU A 126 -41.97 30.70 -11.98
CA LEU A 126 -43.15 30.07 -12.57
C LEU A 126 -44.41 30.36 -11.75
N MET A 127 -44.29 30.38 -10.42
CA MET A 127 -45.42 30.69 -9.53
C MET A 127 -45.88 32.13 -9.71
N ASP A 128 -44.96 33.08 -9.78
CA ASP A 128 -45.25 34.49 -10.04
C ASP A 128 -45.93 34.70 -11.40
N LEU A 129 -45.43 34.03 -12.44
CA LEU A 129 -46.04 34.06 -13.78
C LEU A 129 -47.48 33.53 -13.77
N LYS A 130 -47.72 32.42 -13.06
CA LYS A 130 -49.06 31.84 -12.90
C LYS A 130 -50.02 32.79 -12.19
N ILE A 131 -49.57 33.46 -11.13
CA ILE A 131 -50.37 34.46 -10.40
C ILE A 131 -50.71 35.65 -11.32
N ALA A 132 -49.74 36.16 -12.07
CA ALA A 132 -49.94 37.26 -12.99
C ALA A 132 -50.96 36.91 -14.09
N TYR A 133 -50.84 35.74 -14.70
CA TYR A 133 -51.77 35.24 -15.72
C TYR A 133 -53.21 35.14 -15.19
N LEU A 134 -53.40 34.54 -14.01
CA LEU A 134 -54.72 34.41 -13.37
C LEU A 134 -55.36 35.77 -13.05
N LYS A 135 -54.56 36.74 -12.59
CA LYS A 135 -55.05 38.11 -12.36
C LYS A 135 -55.57 38.73 -13.65
N ILE A 136 -54.80 38.66 -14.74
CA ILE A 136 -55.22 39.21 -16.04
C ILE A 136 -56.53 38.58 -16.50
N HIS A 137 -56.65 37.24 -16.42
CA HIS A 137 -57.83 36.54 -16.92
C HIS A 137 -59.10 36.76 -16.08
N ASN A 138 -58.97 36.92 -14.76
CA ASN A 138 -60.12 37.19 -13.87
C ASN A 138 -60.59 38.65 -13.86
N THR A 139 -59.94 39.55 -14.62
CA THR A 139 -60.31 40.99 -14.69
C THR A 139 -61.12 41.33 -15.95
N TYR A 140 -61.44 40.34 -16.79
CA TYR A 140 -62.34 40.45 -17.95
C TYR A 140 -63.56 39.56 -17.74
#